data_AF-A0A359M3Z6-F1
#
_entry.id   AF-A0A359M3Z6-F1
#
_cell.length_a   1.000
_cell.length_b   1.000
_cell.length_c   1.000
_cell.angle_alpha   90.00
_cell.angle_beta   90.00
_cell.angle_gamma   90.00
#
_symmetry.space_group_name_H-M   'P 1'
#
loop_
_entity.id
_entity.type
_entity.pdbx_description
1 polymer ?
#
loop_
_entity_poly.entity_id
_entity_poly.type
_entity_poly.pdbx_seq_one_letter_code
_entity_poly.pdbx_strand_id
1 'polypeptide(L)'
;MWLAVALVTGLGAFGVSLGLAELSTKRAVLLTASLLAFVSALVSGRAKQIFLFAWVVALTYNRNYFFTAFDADSSYGPFWGPADIPLLLLMVHWWVQAAIWKQPSVRRGGAMWMWIAPFAAACVLSLPGALRPDWTFYELARVARFLLILFYFRRQVGRAEWMTILAAFGTSVLIQAVMGIVYVATGKQLGLALLFGSGVDERDMIQMAAEGGLGQMRRGSGTIGHPNTLAVYFMMLSPMFMALSVSKIAARWRVMSAVVALIATAGTGVTMSRTSWLIHSAQWVVMGLGLTAFKMITPRQLLGGAAILALVAVIAITPFLGKIQERLTGDFGDMLDFRAKHNGIALEIWQRSPFFGVGLNNYSDILARYPEDELAIFREFKDYFRKMLDV
;
A
#
# COMPACT_ATOMS: atom_id res chain seq x y z
N MET A 1 8.14 39.69 -17.14
CA MET A 1 7.86 38.65 -16.13
C MET A 1 7.59 37.28 -16.76
N TRP A 2 6.58 37.14 -17.63
CA TRP A 2 6.26 35.85 -18.29
C TRP A 2 7.38 35.29 -19.18
N LEU A 3 8.11 36.14 -19.91
CA LEU A 3 9.29 35.74 -20.68
C LEU A 3 10.44 35.20 -19.80
N ALA A 4 10.66 35.78 -18.62
CA ALA A 4 11.68 35.29 -17.69
C ALA A 4 11.28 33.97 -17.04
N VAL A 5 9.99 33.78 -16.71
CA VAL A 5 9.46 32.51 -16.21
C VAL A 5 9.57 31.42 -17.28
N ALA A 6 9.23 31.74 -18.54
CA ALA A 6 9.35 30.81 -19.67
C ALA A 6 10.81 30.44 -19.98
N LEU A 7 11.74 31.40 -19.88
CA LEU A 7 13.17 31.17 -20.10
C LEU A 7 13.77 30.29 -18.99
N VAL A 8 13.44 30.56 -17.72
CA VAL A 8 13.93 29.78 -16.56
C VAL A 8 13.33 28.37 -16.56
N THR A 9 12.05 28.22 -16.92
CA THR A 9 11.44 26.89 -17.09
C THR A 9 11.98 26.15 -18.30
N GLY A 10 12.25 26.85 -19.41
CA GLY A 10 12.88 26.26 -20.61
C GLY A 10 14.31 25.79 -20.35
N LEU A 11 15.14 26.60 -19.70
CA LEU A 11 16.51 26.23 -19.31
C LEU A 11 16.54 25.15 -18.23
N GLY A 12 15.59 25.19 -17.28
CA GLY A 12 15.41 24.13 -16.28
C GLY A 12 14.98 22.80 -16.91
N ALA A 13 14.05 22.83 -17.87
CA ALA A 13 13.63 21.65 -18.61
C ALA A 13 14.75 21.09 -19.50
N PHE A 14 15.56 21.97 -20.12
CA PHE A 14 16.73 21.57 -20.90
C PHE A 14 17.83 20.95 -20.01
N GLY A 15 18.15 21.56 -18.88
CA GLY A 15 19.11 21.01 -17.90
C GLY A 15 18.63 19.68 -17.31
N VAL A 16 17.34 19.56 -17.02
CA VAL A 16 16.71 18.29 -16.64
C VAL A 16 16.83 17.27 -17.76
N SER A 17 16.60 17.64 -19.03
CA SER A 17 16.71 16.73 -20.17
C SER A 17 18.12 16.18 -20.39
N LEU A 18 19.15 17.00 -20.16
CA LEU A 18 20.55 16.58 -20.22
C LEU A 18 20.91 15.65 -19.04
N GLY A 19 20.42 15.94 -17.83
CA GLY A 19 20.55 15.02 -16.70
C GLY A 19 19.77 13.71 -16.88
N LEU A 20 18.67 13.72 -17.62
CA LEU A 20 17.87 12.54 -17.93
C LEU A 20 18.54 11.60 -18.95
N ALA A 21 19.48 12.09 -19.76
CA ALA A 21 20.20 11.29 -20.74
C ALA A 21 21.17 10.28 -20.10
N GLU A 22 21.66 10.55 -18.89
CA GLU A 22 22.56 9.65 -18.13
C GLU A 22 21.83 8.83 -17.06
N LEU A 23 20.55 9.13 -16.83
CA LEU A 23 19.74 8.43 -15.84
C LEU A 23 19.23 7.11 -16.43
N SER A 24 19.25 6.04 -15.62
CA SER A 24 18.56 4.81 -15.99
C SER A 24 17.09 5.10 -16.30
N THR A 25 16.52 4.38 -17.27
CA THR A 25 15.12 4.55 -17.73
C THR A 25 14.14 4.65 -16.55
N LYS A 26 14.42 3.91 -15.45
CA LYS A 26 13.77 4.00 -14.13
C LYS A 26 13.63 5.45 -13.65
N ARG A 27 14.77 6.10 -13.44
CA ARG A 27 14.87 7.44 -12.86
C ARG A 27 14.33 8.48 -13.84
N ALA A 28 14.50 8.25 -15.14
CA ALA A 28 13.98 9.14 -16.17
C ALA A 28 12.45 9.22 -16.20
N VAL A 29 11.76 8.08 -16.15
CA VAL A 29 10.30 8.04 -16.11
C VAL A 29 9.76 8.68 -14.83
N LEU A 30 10.34 8.34 -13.67
CA LEU A 30 9.92 8.90 -12.38
C LEU A 30 10.13 10.41 -12.32
N LEU A 31 11.26 10.91 -12.80
CA LEU A 31 11.56 12.33 -12.80
C LEU A 31 10.67 13.08 -13.79
N THR A 32 10.42 12.53 -14.97
CA THR A 32 9.49 13.12 -15.95
C THR A 32 8.08 13.19 -15.39
N ALA A 33 7.58 12.10 -14.79
CA ALA A 33 6.26 12.09 -14.16
C ALA A 33 6.15 13.11 -13.01
N SER A 34 7.20 13.20 -12.19
CA SER A 34 7.29 14.18 -11.09
C SER A 34 7.30 15.62 -11.60
N LEU A 35 8.07 15.90 -12.65
CA LEU A 35 8.14 17.21 -13.28
C LEU A 35 6.80 17.59 -13.91
N LEU A 36 6.17 16.68 -14.65
CA LEU A 36 4.85 16.90 -15.24
C LEU A 36 3.79 17.16 -14.16
N ALA A 37 3.80 16.40 -13.06
CA ALA A 37 2.90 16.64 -11.93
C ALA A 37 3.14 18.01 -11.29
N PHE A 38 4.40 18.41 -11.10
CA PHE A 38 4.76 19.70 -10.54
C PHE A 38 4.37 20.88 -11.45
N VAL A 39 4.68 20.80 -12.74
CA VAL A 39 4.28 21.81 -13.73
C VAL A 39 2.76 21.91 -13.82
N SER A 40 2.06 20.78 -13.87
CA SER A 40 0.58 20.75 -13.86
C SER A 40 0.01 21.38 -12.59
N ALA A 41 0.67 21.18 -11.43
CA ALA A 41 0.28 21.80 -10.17
C ALA A 41 0.40 23.33 -10.22
N LEU A 42 1.49 23.85 -10.78
CA LEU A 42 1.71 25.29 -10.92
C LEU A 42 0.72 25.95 -11.89
N VAL A 43 0.42 25.29 -13.02
CA VAL A 43 -0.43 25.88 -14.07
C VAL A 43 -1.92 25.79 -13.75
N SER A 44 -2.37 24.72 -13.12
CA SER A 44 -3.82 24.44 -12.95
C SER A 44 -4.52 25.26 -11.86
N GLY A 45 -3.76 25.95 -10.99
CA GLY A 45 -4.29 26.54 -9.75
C GLY A 45 -4.87 25.50 -8.77
N ARG A 46 -4.62 24.20 -9.01
CA ARG A 46 -5.14 23.05 -8.23
C ARG A 46 -4.00 22.19 -7.68
N ALA A 47 -2.91 22.83 -7.29
CA ALA A 47 -1.69 22.17 -6.80
C ALA A 47 -2.00 21.16 -5.68
N LYS A 48 -2.84 21.55 -4.72
CA LYS A 48 -3.27 20.69 -3.62
C LYS A 48 -3.91 19.38 -4.10
N GLN A 49 -4.83 19.41 -5.05
CA GLN A 49 -5.49 18.21 -5.57
C GLN A 49 -4.50 17.34 -6.34
N ILE A 50 -3.59 17.94 -7.12
CA ILE A 50 -2.60 17.19 -7.89
C ILE A 50 -1.63 16.47 -6.97
N PHE A 51 -1.07 17.15 -5.97
CA PHE A 51 -0.18 16.50 -5.00
C PHE A 51 -0.91 15.46 -4.16
N LEU A 52 -2.18 15.69 -3.80
CA LEU A 52 -3.00 14.72 -3.08
C LEU A 52 -3.25 13.46 -3.91
N PHE A 53 -3.57 13.62 -5.19
CA PHE A 53 -3.74 12.51 -6.13
C PHE A 53 -2.44 11.73 -6.29
N ALA A 54 -1.33 12.43 -6.55
CA ALA A 54 -0.01 11.82 -6.73
C ALA A 54 0.43 11.05 -5.48
N TRP A 55 0.22 11.63 -4.29
CA TRP A 55 0.53 10.97 -3.02
C TRP A 55 -0.27 9.67 -2.85
N VAL A 56 -1.60 9.71 -3.02
CA VAL A 56 -2.45 8.53 -2.86
C VAL A 56 -2.10 7.42 -3.86
N VAL A 57 -1.82 7.76 -5.12
CA VAL A 57 -1.37 6.77 -6.11
C VAL A 57 -0.01 6.18 -5.72
N ALA A 58 0.93 7.03 -5.31
CA ALA A 58 2.27 6.63 -4.93
C ALA A 58 2.31 5.77 -3.64
N LEU A 59 1.29 5.80 -2.79
CA LEU A 59 1.19 4.90 -1.63
C LEU A 59 1.22 3.41 -2.02
N THR A 60 0.77 3.08 -3.23
CA THR A 60 0.80 1.69 -3.72
C THR A 60 2.17 1.25 -4.23
N TYR A 61 3.14 2.17 -4.32
CA TYR A 61 4.49 1.89 -4.75
C TYR A 61 5.37 1.61 -3.53
N ASN A 62 5.52 0.32 -3.19
CA ASN A 62 6.23 -0.14 -2.01
C ASN A 62 7.76 -0.23 -2.27
N ARG A 63 8.37 0.92 -2.57
CA ARG A 63 9.83 1.03 -2.61
C ARG A 63 10.29 2.02 -1.57
N ASN A 64 11.12 1.51 -0.67
CA ASN A 64 11.68 2.27 0.43
C ASN A 64 13.17 2.47 0.16
N TYR A 65 13.60 3.73 0.25
CA TYR A 65 14.99 4.15 0.13
C TYR A 65 15.51 4.44 1.53
N PHE A 66 16.33 3.54 2.05
CA PHE A 66 16.88 3.61 3.40
C PHE A 66 18.05 4.59 3.45
N PHE A 67 18.12 5.39 4.52
CA PHE A 67 19.23 6.32 4.75
C PHE A 67 20.46 5.63 5.35
N THR A 68 20.24 4.52 6.06
CA THR A 68 21.30 3.68 6.61
C THR A 68 21.33 2.37 5.84
N ALA A 69 22.48 1.70 5.81
CA ALA A 69 22.54 0.32 5.36
C ALA A 69 21.50 -0.51 6.13
N PHE A 70 20.96 -1.56 5.50
CA PHE A 70 20.21 -2.56 6.25
C PHE A 70 21.13 -3.05 7.37
N ASP A 71 20.70 -2.96 8.62
CA ASP A 71 21.31 -3.83 9.61
C ASP A 71 20.84 -5.23 9.24
N ALA A 72 21.79 -6.14 9.13
CA ALA A 72 21.64 -7.58 9.00
C ALA A 72 20.41 -8.21 9.69
N ASP A 73 19.98 -7.60 10.79
CA ASP A 73 19.00 -8.10 11.73
C ASP A 73 17.54 -7.82 11.31
N SER A 74 17.26 -7.70 10.00
CA SER A 74 15.91 -7.64 9.37
C SER A 74 15.04 -6.42 9.73
N SER A 75 15.61 -5.41 10.38
CA SER A 75 14.89 -4.21 10.81
C SER A 75 15.07 -3.07 9.80
N TYR A 76 13.95 -2.46 9.42
CA TYR A 76 13.91 -1.35 8.49
C TYR A 76 14.36 -0.07 9.18
N GLY A 77 15.52 0.46 8.80
CA GLY A 77 16.01 1.78 9.23
C GLY A 77 15.10 2.95 8.81
N PRO A 78 15.50 4.21 9.05
CA PRO A 78 14.77 5.35 8.54
C PRO A 78 14.80 5.31 7.01
N PHE A 79 13.64 5.49 6.39
CA PHE A 79 13.50 5.49 4.94
C PHE A 79 12.56 6.57 4.47
N TRP A 80 12.70 6.87 3.19
CA TRP A 80 11.72 7.62 2.42
C TRP A 80 11.25 6.79 1.23
N GLY A 81 10.01 6.99 0.80
CA GLY A 81 9.45 6.37 -0.39
C GLY A 81 8.94 7.44 -1.36
N PRO A 82 8.60 7.10 -2.61
CA PRO A 82 8.09 8.06 -3.58
C PRO A 82 6.81 8.78 -3.16
N ALA A 83 6.01 8.19 -2.28
CA ALA A 83 4.85 8.86 -1.67
C ALA A 83 5.25 10.04 -0.75
N ASP A 84 6.45 10.03 -0.18
CA ASP A 84 6.86 11.09 0.74
C ASP A 84 7.11 12.43 0.03
N ILE A 85 7.49 12.43 -1.25
CA ILE A 85 7.68 13.64 -2.05
C ILE A 85 6.38 14.45 -2.20
N PRO A 86 5.28 13.91 -2.78
CA PRO A 86 4.03 14.65 -2.89
C PRO A 86 3.42 14.96 -1.53
N LEU A 87 3.65 14.12 -0.51
CA LEU A 87 3.25 14.43 0.88
C LEU A 87 3.99 15.67 1.40
N LEU A 88 5.30 15.75 1.23
CA LEU A 88 6.10 16.90 1.63
C LEU A 88 5.64 18.16 0.90
N LEU A 89 5.36 18.07 -0.40
CA LEU A 89 4.81 19.19 -1.18
C LEU A 89 3.44 19.65 -0.66
N LEU A 90 2.57 18.72 -0.23
CA LEU A 90 1.31 19.07 0.44
C LEU A 90 1.55 19.79 1.77
N MET A 91 2.51 19.33 2.57
CA MET A 91 2.84 19.97 3.85
C MET A 91 3.41 21.37 3.64
N VAL A 92 4.33 21.55 2.69
CA VAL A 92 4.90 22.86 2.33
C VAL A 92 3.81 23.79 1.81
N HIS A 93 2.97 23.31 0.89
CA HIS A 93 1.83 24.09 0.38
C HIS A 93 0.91 24.54 1.51
N TRP A 94 0.59 23.65 2.44
CA TRP A 94 -0.22 24.00 3.61
C TRP A 94 0.47 25.01 4.52
N TRP A 95 1.76 24.82 4.81
CA TRP A 95 2.54 25.74 5.63
C TRP A 95 2.58 27.14 5.00
N VAL A 96 2.81 27.26 3.70
CA VAL A 96 2.76 28.54 2.96
C VAL A 96 1.38 29.19 3.08
N GLN A 97 0.30 28.44 2.88
CA GLN A 97 -1.06 28.95 3.05
C GLN A 97 -1.33 29.49 4.45
N ALA A 98 -0.86 28.77 5.47
CA ALA A 98 -1.10 29.12 6.87
C ALA A 98 -0.19 30.25 7.37
N ALA A 99 1.11 30.18 7.10
CA ALA A 99 2.11 31.10 7.65
C ALA A 99 2.26 32.38 6.81
N ILE A 100 2.29 32.26 5.48
CA ILE A 100 2.55 33.39 4.58
C ILE A 100 1.23 34.06 4.18
N TRP A 101 0.26 33.27 3.70
CA TRP A 101 -1.01 33.83 3.22
C TRP A 101 -2.07 33.98 4.31
N LYS A 102 -1.78 33.53 5.54
CA LYS A 102 -2.67 33.64 6.70
C LYS A 102 -4.09 33.13 6.43
N GLN A 103 -4.24 32.15 5.55
CA GLN A 103 -5.54 31.59 5.22
C GLN A 103 -6.00 30.69 6.38
N PRO A 104 -7.14 30.99 7.03
CA PRO A 104 -7.60 30.21 8.16
C PRO A 104 -7.96 28.79 7.72
N SER A 105 -7.32 27.79 8.32
CA SER A 105 -7.72 26.40 8.13
C SER A 105 -9.00 26.13 8.91
N VAL A 106 -10.11 25.91 8.22
CA VAL A 106 -11.36 25.50 8.88
C VAL A 106 -11.20 24.06 9.36
N ARG A 107 -11.35 23.84 10.67
CA ARG A 107 -11.34 22.50 11.27
C ARG A 107 -12.53 21.72 10.72
N ARG A 108 -12.26 20.61 10.03
CA ARG A 108 -13.28 19.71 9.48
C ARG A 108 -13.22 18.38 10.23
N GLY A 109 -14.24 18.11 11.05
CA GLY A 109 -14.43 16.83 11.73
C GLY A 109 -14.09 16.80 13.24
N GLY A 110 -14.61 15.75 13.87
CA GLY A 110 -14.49 15.44 15.30
C GLY A 110 -13.06 15.19 15.76
N ALA A 111 -12.87 15.16 17.08
CA ALA A 111 -11.58 14.86 17.69
C ALA A 111 -11.22 13.38 17.48
N MET A 112 -10.33 13.10 16.52
CA MET A 112 -9.81 11.73 16.32
C MET A 112 -8.76 11.32 17.37
N TRP A 113 -8.23 12.28 18.14
CA TRP A 113 -7.14 12.04 19.08
C TRP A 113 -7.49 11.01 20.14
N MET A 114 -8.77 10.89 20.56
CA MET A 114 -9.18 9.90 21.56
C MET A 114 -8.96 8.45 21.10
N TRP A 115 -8.97 8.20 19.78
CA TRP A 115 -8.76 6.87 19.20
C TRP A 115 -7.29 6.57 18.92
N ILE A 116 -6.50 7.61 18.67
CA ILE A 116 -5.10 7.46 18.23
C ILE A 116 -4.12 7.65 19.39
N ALA A 117 -4.46 8.51 20.36
CA ALA A 117 -3.60 8.78 21.50
C ALA A 117 -3.27 7.53 22.32
N PRO A 118 -4.21 6.59 22.60
CA PRO A 118 -3.86 5.35 23.29
C PRO A 118 -2.84 4.50 22.52
N PHE A 119 -2.99 4.41 21.20
CA PHE A 119 -2.03 3.70 20.34
C PHE A 119 -0.66 4.39 20.33
N ALA A 120 -0.62 5.70 20.12
CA ALA A 120 0.63 6.47 20.15
C ALA A 120 1.31 6.42 21.52
N ALA A 121 0.53 6.43 22.61
CA ALA A 121 1.03 6.27 23.96
C ALA A 121 1.64 4.87 24.14
N ALA A 122 0.97 3.80 23.70
CA ALA A 122 1.52 2.44 23.74
C ALA A 122 2.84 2.33 22.94
N CYS A 123 2.92 2.97 21.77
CA CYS A 123 4.15 3.05 20.99
C CYS A 123 5.30 3.69 21.79
N VAL A 124 5.05 4.83 22.43
CA VAL A 124 6.07 5.54 23.24
C VAL A 124 6.42 4.75 24.50
N LEU A 125 5.42 4.18 25.18
CA LEU A 125 5.60 3.36 26.38
C LEU A 125 6.37 2.08 26.10
N SER A 126 6.51 1.64 24.84
CA SER A 126 7.34 0.48 24.52
C SER A 126 8.85 0.74 24.55
N LEU A 127 9.26 2.01 24.53
CA LEU A 127 10.67 2.41 24.46
C LEU A 127 11.54 1.88 25.62
N PRO A 128 11.09 1.91 26.90
CA PRO A 128 11.88 1.36 28.01
C PRO A 128 12.12 -0.15 27.91
N GLY A 129 11.24 -0.89 27.22
CA GLY A 129 11.37 -2.33 26.97
C GLY A 129 12.17 -2.67 25.72
N ALA A 130 12.63 -1.67 24.96
CA ALA A 130 13.28 -1.90 23.67
C ALA A 130 14.69 -2.48 23.80
N LEU A 131 14.94 -3.62 23.14
CA LEU A 131 16.30 -4.17 23.02
C LEU A 131 17.20 -3.26 22.15
N ARG A 132 16.62 -2.70 21.09
CA ARG A 132 17.21 -1.73 20.16
C ARG A 132 16.35 -0.46 20.17
N PRO A 133 16.67 0.52 21.04
CA PRO A 133 15.91 1.77 21.14
C PRO A 133 15.93 2.58 19.83
N ASP A 134 17.02 2.53 19.08
CA ASP A 134 17.19 3.13 17.75
C ASP A 134 16.09 2.70 16.78
N TRP A 135 15.79 1.40 16.73
CA TRP A 135 14.73 0.87 15.86
C TRP A 135 13.34 1.31 16.31
N THR A 136 13.12 1.39 17.62
CA THR A 136 11.87 1.92 18.17
C THR A 136 11.70 3.39 17.81
N PHE A 137 12.77 4.20 17.85
CA PHE A 137 12.73 5.60 17.41
C PHE A 137 12.36 5.74 15.93
N TYR A 138 12.86 4.86 15.05
CA TYR A 138 12.48 4.89 13.63
C TYR A 138 10.98 4.64 13.44
N GLU A 139 10.39 3.69 14.17
CA GLU A 139 8.93 3.49 14.12
C GLU A 139 8.15 4.65 14.74
N LEU A 140 8.63 5.22 15.84
CA LEU A 140 8.02 6.41 16.45
C LEU A 140 7.99 7.57 15.45
N ALA A 141 9.03 7.75 14.64
CA ALA A 141 9.04 8.73 13.56
C ALA A 141 7.98 8.44 12.48
N ARG A 142 7.72 7.16 12.15
CA ARG A 142 6.65 6.76 11.23
C ARG A 142 5.26 6.99 11.83
N VAL A 143 5.07 6.68 13.12
CA VAL A 143 3.83 7.00 13.85
C VAL A 143 3.61 8.51 13.86
N ALA A 144 4.64 9.32 14.13
CA ALA A 144 4.55 10.78 14.07
C ALA A 144 4.17 11.29 12.67
N ARG A 145 4.73 10.68 11.60
CA ARG A 145 4.32 10.97 10.21
C ARG A 145 2.84 10.68 9.98
N PHE A 146 2.34 9.54 10.48
CA PHE A 146 0.92 9.19 10.39
C PHE A 146 0.02 10.18 11.13
N LEU A 147 0.43 10.62 12.33
CA LEU A 147 -0.27 11.66 13.09
C LEU A 147 -0.33 12.99 12.32
N LEU A 148 0.76 13.36 11.65
CA LEU A 148 0.81 14.56 10.81
C LEU A 148 -0.15 14.46 9.62
N ILE A 149 -0.22 13.30 8.95
CA ILE A 149 -1.17 13.04 7.86
C ILE A 149 -2.60 13.21 8.35
N LEU A 150 -2.96 12.61 9.50
CA LEU A 150 -4.30 12.71 10.06
C LEU A 150 -4.65 14.16 10.47
N PHE A 151 -3.68 14.89 11.00
CA PHE A 151 -3.82 16.31 11.32
C PHE A 151 -4.06 17.16 10.07
N TYR A 152 -3.30 16.90 8.99
CA TYR A 152 -3.52 17.51 7.69
C TYR A 152 -4.93 17.20 7.16
N PHE A 153 -5.35 15.93 7.16
CA PHE A 153 -6.67 15.51 6.69
C PHE A 153 -7.79 16.29 7.36
N ARG A 154 -7.73 16.38 8.68
CA ARG A 154 -8.71 17.09 9.48
C ARG A 154 -8.84 18.58 9.14
N ARG A 155 -7.75 19.23 8.74
CA ARG A 155 -7.75 20.68 8.49
C ARG A 155 -7.91 21.03 7.02
N GLN A 156 -7.51 20.13 6.13
CA GLN A 156 -7.37 20.45 4.71
C GLN A 156 -8.28 19.64 3.80
N VAL A 157 -8.73 18.45 4.18
CA VAL A 157 -9.54 17.64 3.27
C VAL A 157 -11.00 18.08 3.33
N GLY A 158 -11.50 18.65 2.23
CA GLY A 158 -12.91 18.95 2.00
C GLY A 158 -13.53 18.00 0.98
N ARG A 159 -14.71 18.38 0.47
CA ARG A 159 -15.42 17.58 -0.55
C ARG A 159 -14.61 17.40 -1.82
N ALA A 160 -13.96 18.45 -2.32
CA ALA A 160 -13.18 18.39 -3.55
C ALA A 160 -11.95 17.48 -3.37
N GLU A 161 -11.19 17.67 -2.30
CA GLU A 161 -10.05 16.82 -1.95
C GLU A 161 -10.45 15.38 -1.71
N TRP A 162 -11.61 15.13 -1.09
CA TRP A 162 -12.14 13.79 -0.89
C TRP A 162 -12.42 13.09 -2.22
N MET A 163 -13.05 13.79 -3.17
CA MET A 163 -13.27 13.25 -4.52
C MET A 163 -11.94 12.97 -5.25
N THR A 164 -10.93 13.81 -5.03
CA THR A 164 -9.57 13.57 -5.55
C THR A 164 -8.95 12.31 -4.94
N ILE A 165 -9.05 12.11 -3.63
CA ILE A 165 -8.57 10.89 -2.95
C ILE A 165 -9.29 9.66 -3.49
N LEU A 166 -10.62 9.71 -3.64
CA LEU A 166 -11.41 8.62 -4.22
C LEU A 166 -10.98 8.30 -5.65
N ALA A 167 -10.78 9.32 -6.49
CA ALA A 167 -10.30 9.13 -7.85
C ALA A 167 -8.90 8.49 -7.85
N ALA A 168 -8.00 8.94 -7.00
CA ALA A 168 -6.64 8.41 -6.88
C ALA A 168 -6.63 6.94 -6.40
N PHE A 169 -7.43 6.60 -5.38
CA PHE A 169 -7.61 5.22 -4.97
C PHE A 169 -8.18 4.37 -6.09
N GLY A 170 -9.18 4.86 -6.82
CA GLY A 170 -9.76 4.16 -7.96
C GLY A 170 -8.71 3.89 -9.05
N THR A 171 -7.95 4.91 -9.44
CA THR A 171 -6.84 4.78 -10.40
C THR A 171 -5.79 3.78 -9.92
N SER A 172 -5.37 3.87 -8.66
CA SER A 172 -4.37 2.95 -8.11
C SER A 172 -4.86 1.50 -8.10
N VAL A 173 -6.13 1.24 -7.74
CA VAL A 173 -6.73 -0.10 -7.79
C VAL A 173 -6.71 -0.65 -9.21
N LEU A 174 -7.09 0.17 -10.20
CA LEU A 174 -7.06 -0.23 -11.61
C LEU A 174 -5.63 -0.59 -12.05
N ILE A 175 -4.64 0.26 -11.73
CA ILE A 175 -3.24 0.01 -12.07
C ILE A 175 -2.75 -1.28 -11.41
N GLN A 176 -2.92 -1.42 -10.09
CA GLN A 176 -2.45 -2.59 -9.35
C GLN A 176 -3.11 -3.88 -9.83
N ALA A 177 -4.42 -3.86 -10.09
CA ALA A 177 -5.15 -5.03 -10.56
C ALA A 177 -4.73 -5.42 -11.98
N VAL A 178 -4.60 -4.45 -12.90
CA VAL A 178 -4.11 -4.71 -14.26
C VAL A 178 -2.70 -5.30 -14.23
N MET A 179 -1.78 -4.73 -13.45
CA MET A 179 -0.43 -5.28 -13.30
C MET A 179 -0.44 -6.70 -12.76
N GLY A 180 -1.25 -6.98 -11.72
CA GLY A 180 -1.40 -8.32 -11.16
C GLY A 180 -1.99 -9.32 -12.16
N ILE A 181 -3.06 -8.94 -12.87
CA ILE A 181 -3.74 -9.78 -13.86
C ILE A 181 -2.79 -10.09 -15.02
N VAL A 182 -2.12 -9.08 -15.57
CA VAL A 182 -1.20 -9.29 -16.69
C VAL A 182 -0.01 -10.14 -16.27
N TYR A 183 0.53 -9.97 -15.06
CA TYR A 183 1.59 -10.84 -14.55
C TYR A 183 1.14 -12.29 -14.45
N VAL A 184 -0.03 -12.56 -13.89
CA VAL A 184 -0.55 -13.93 -13.76
C VAL A 184 -0.87 -14.56 -15.12
N ALA A 185 -1.38 -13.77 -16.07
CA ALA A 185 -1.75 -14.24 -17.41
C ALA A 185 -0.52 -14.49 -18.31
N THR A 186 0.47 -13.59 -18.29
CA THR A 186 1.59 -13.62 -19.25
C THR A 186 2.89 -14.14 -18.65
N GLY A 187 3.00 -14.17 -17.32
CA GLY A 187 4.28 -14.36 -16.62
C GLY A 187 5.23 -13.16 -16.69
N LYS A 188 4.89 -12.12 -17.45
CA LYS A 188 5.70 -10.91 -17.58
C LYS A 188 5.30 -9.91 -16.50
N GLN A 189 6.25 -9.47 -15.69
CA GLN A 189 6.00 -8.41 -14.73
C GLN A 189 5.88 -7.08 -15.47
N LEU A 190 4.66 -6.73 -15.86
CA LEU A 190 4.38 -5.46 -16.52
C LEU A 190 4.70 -4.31 -15.56
N GLY A 191 5.47 -3.33 -16.01
CA GLY A 191 5.96 -2.23 -15.17
C GLY A 191 7.24 -2.57 -14.39
N LEU A 192 7.43 -3.78 -13.86
CA LEU A 192 8.69 -4.14 -13.18
C LEU A 192 9.83 -4.41 -14.18
N ALA A 193 9.65 -5.25 -15.20
CA ALA A 193 10.76 -5.50 -16.14
C ALA A 193 11.04 -4.29 -17.07
N LEU A 194 10.01 -3.49 -17.37
CA LEU A 194 10.09 -2.40 -18.37
C LEU A 194 10.48 -1.05 -17.76
N LEU A 195 10.05 -0.76 -16.51
CA LEU A 195 10.62 0.37 -15.77
C LEU A 195 11.99 -0.01 -15.20
N PHE A 196 12.21 -1.26 -14.77
CA PHE A 196 13.38 -1.66 -13.97
C PHE A 196 14.50 -2.39 -14.73
N GLY A 197 14.44 -2.48 -16.05
CA GLY A 197 15.48 -3.15 -16.85
C GLY A 197 15.45 -4.67 -16.68
N SER A 198 15.99 -5.39 -17.66
CA SER A 198 15.97 -6.85 -17.76
C SER A 198 16.76 -7.61 -16.67
N GLY A 199 17.32 -6.91 -15.69
CA GLY A 199 17.90 -7.53 -14.49
C GLY A 199 16.92 -7.35 -13.34
N VAL A 200 16.15 -8.40 -13.02
CA VAL A 200 15.60 -8.51 -11.67
C VAL A 200 16.83 -8.62 -10.77
N ASP A 201 17.09 -7.59 -9.95
CA ASP A 201 18.15 -7.70 -8.94
C ASP A 201 17.86 -8.98 -8.14
N GLU A 202 18.89 -9.78 -7.90
CA GLU A 202 18.80 -11.02 -7.13
C GLU A 202 18.12 -10.78 -5.77
N ARG A 203 18.28 -9.56 -5.24
CA ARG A 203 17.60 -9.01 -4.05
C ARG A 203 16.07 -9.00 -4.16
N ASP A 204 15.52 -8.57 -5.29
CA ASP A 204 14.08 -8.48 -5.53
C ASP A 204 13.47 -9.88 -5.76
N MET A 205 14.22 -10.80 -6.39
CA MET A 205 13.82 -12.21 -6.52
C MET A 205 13.78 -12.91 -5.17
N ILE A 206 14.72 -12.59 -4.28
CA ILE A 206 14.82 -13.20 -2.95
C ILE A 206 13.79 -12.64 -2.00
N GLN A 207 13.49 -11.34 -2.05
CA GLN A 207 12.38 -10.77 -1.27
C GLN A 207 11.03 -11.38 -1.69
N MET A 208 10.85 -11.64 -3.00
CA MET A 208 9.69 -12.39 -3.50
C MET A 208 9.69 -13.87 -3.08
N ALA A 209 10.85 -14.52 -2.97
CA ALA A 209 10.99 -15.89 -2.49
C ALA A 209 10.78 -16.02 -0.97
N ALA A 210 11.25 -15.03 -0.20
CA ALA A 210 11.16 -14.92 1.25
C ALA A 210 9.74 -14.69 1.74
N GLU A 211 9.04 -13.76 1.09
CA GLU A 211 7.72 -13.33 1.51
C GLU A 211 6.59 -14.10 0.80
N GLY A 212 6.92 -14.79 -0.31
CA GLY A 212 5.99 -15.53 -1.16
C GLY A 212 6.10 -17.05 -1.09
N GLY A 213 7.01 -17.58 -0.25
CA GLY A 213 7.16 -18.99 0.11
C GLY A 213 7.28 -19.93 -1.08
N LEU A 214 8.52 -20.22 -1.52
CA LEU A 214 9.05 -21.42 -2.22
C LEU A 214 8.21 -22.09 -3.35
N GLY A 215 7.04 -21.58 -3.69
CA GLY A 215 6.08 -22.17 -4.59
C GLY A 215 6.21 -21.54 -5.95
N GLN A 216 6.37 -22.39 -6.97
CA GLN A 216 6.48 -22.03 -8.40
C GLN A 216 5.23 -21.32 -8.98
N MET A 217 4.26 -20.94 -8.15
CA MET A 217 3.01 -20.31 -8.59
C MET A 217 3.18 -18.81 -8.79
N ARG A 218 2.85 -18.35 -10.01
CA ARG A 218 2.73 -16.93 -10.35
C ARG A 218 1.54 -16.30 -9.62
N ARG A 219 1.80 -15.31 -8.76
CA ARG A 219 0.80 -14.57 -7.97
C ARG A 219 0.89 -13.07 -8.25
N GLY A 220 -0.24 -12.41 -8.45
CA GLY A 220 -0.26 -10.96 -8.63
C GLY A 220 0.18 -10.22 -7.37
N SER A 221 1.26 -9.44 -7.44
CA SER A 221 1.78 -8.59 -6.35
C SER A 221 1.74 -7.09 -6.66
N GLY A 222 1.57 -6.72 -7.94
CA GLY A 222 1.56 -5.31 -8.37
C GLY A 222 2.86 -4.58 -8.01
N THR A 223 2.79 -3.28 -7.76
CA THR A 223 3.91 -2.50 -7.19
C THR A 223 3.96 -2.56 -5.66
N ILE A 224 2.99 -3.21 -5.02
CA ILE A 224 2.98 -3.41 -3.56
C ILE A 224 4.01 -4.48 -3.15
N GLY A 225 4.42 -5.36 -4.07
CA GLY A 225 5.51 -6.31 -3.87
C GLY A 225 5.08 -7.63 -3.22
N HIS A 226 3.96 -7.66 -2.49
CA HIS A 226 3.48 -8.85 -1.81
C HIS A 226 2.01 -9.17 -2.17
N PRO A 227 1.66 -10.40 -2.61
CA PRO A 227 0.31 -10.76 -3.02
C PRO A 227 -0.73 -10.63 -1.90
N ASN A 228 -0.44 -11.09 -0.68
CA ASN A 228 -1.34 -10.92 0.46
C ASN A 228 -1.58 -9.45 0.82
N THR A 229 -0.54 -8.60 0.84
CA THR A 229 -0.69 -7.16 1.10
C THR A 229 -1.52 -6.47 0.01
N LEU A 230 -1.30 -6.86 -1.26
CA LEU A 230 -2.13 -6.38 -2.36
C LEU A 230 -3.60 -6.81 -2.22
N ALA A 231 -3.84 -8.03 -1.76
CA ALA A 231 -5.21 -8.52 -1.52
C ALA A 231 -5.90 -7.70 -0.42
N VAL A 232 -5.20 -7.42 0.69
CA VAL A 232 -5.70 -6.55 1.77
C VAL A 232 -6.00 -5.14 1.24
N TYR A 233 -5.15 -4.60 0.36
CA TYR A 233 -5.38 -3.31 -0.28
C TYR A 233 -6.69 -3.29 -1.08
N PHE A 234 -6.95 -4.31 -1.90
CA PHE A 234 -8.22 -4.43 -2.63
C PHE A 234 -9.42 -4.63 -1.70
N MET A 235 -9.28 -5.45 -0.66
CA MET A 235 -10.34 -5.67 0.34
C MET A 235 -10.70 -4.39 1.09
N MET A 236 -9.73 -3.54 1.39
CA MET A 236 -9.96 -2.26 2.07
C MET A 236 -10.76 -1.29 1.19
N LEU A 237 -10.48 -1.23 -0.11
CA LEU A 237 -11.05 -0.23 -1.01
C LEU A 237 -12.30 -0.69 -1.76
N SER A 238 -12.44 -1.98 -2.05
CA SER A 238 -13.56 -2.51 -2.85
C SER A 238 -14.95 -2.20 -2.29
N PRO A 239 -15.23 -2.26 -0.97
CA PRO A 239 -16.57 -2.03 -0.45
C PRO A 239 -16.98 -0.57 -0.56
N MET A 240 -16.01 0.34 -0.45
CA MET A 240 -16.24 1.77 -0.64
C MET A 240 -16.73 2.04 -2.07
N PHE A 241 -16.06 1.47 -3.08
CA PHE A 241 -16.48 1.62 -4.48
C PHE A 241 -17.79 0.88 -4.78
N MET A 242 -18.03 -0.27 -4.16
CA MET A 242 -19.32 -0.95 -4.22
C MET A 242 -20.45 -0.06 -3.69
N ALA A 243 -20.29 0.54 -2.50
CA ALA A 243 -21.28 1.43 -1.91
C ALA A 243 -21.52 2.67 -2.79
N LEU A 244 -20.47 3.25 -3.38
CA LEU A 244 -20.58 4.37 -4.31
C LEU A 244 -21.33 4.01 -5.60
N SER A 245 -21.23 2.77 -6.07
CA SER A 245 -21.92 2.31 -7.29
C SER A 245 -23.46 2.32 -7.17
N VAL A 246 -23.97 2.14 -5.95
CA VAL A 246 -25.42 2.12 -5.66
C VAL A 246 -25.91 3.41 -5.02
N SER A 247 -25.01 4.36 -4.74
CA SER A 247 -25.33 5.64 -4.12
C SER A 247 -26.05 6.59 -5.08
N LYS A 248 -26.76 7.59 -4.53
CA LYS A 248 -27.46 8.66 -5.27
C LYS A 248 -26.48 9.74 -5.80
N ILE A 249 -25.49 9.31 -6.58
CA ILE A 249 -24.51 10.19 -7.25
C ILE A 249 -24.71 10.12 -8.78
N ALA A 250 -24.04 11.00 -9.53
CA ALA A 250 -24.17 11.02 -10.99
C ALA A 250 -23.82 9.65 -11.60
N ALA A 251 -24.58 9.22 -12.62
CA ALA A 251 -24.50 7.88 -13.20
C ALA A 251 -23.07 7.48 -13.61
N ARG A 252 -22.30 8.42 -14.20
CA ARG A 252 -20.89 8.19 -14.56
C ARG A 252 -20.04 7.71 -13.37
N TRP A 253 -20.20 8.32 -12.20
CA TRP A 253 -19.42 7.97 -11.00
C TRP A 253 -19.86 6.62 -10.43
N ARG A 254 -21.15 6.30 -10.56
CA ARG A 254 -21.68 4.99 -10.17
C ARG A 254 -21.09 3.88 -11.01
N VAL A 255 -21.09 4.05 -12.33
CA VAL A 255 -20.53 3.08 -13.29
C VAL A 255 -19.02 2.93 -13.07
N MET A 256 -18.28 4.05 -12.96
CA MET A 256 -16.84 3.99 -12.67
C MET A 256 -16.55 3.27 -11.35
N SER A 257 -17.33 3.53 -10.30
CA SER A 257 -17.15 2.86 -9.00
C SER A 257 -17.49 1.36 -9.08
N ALA A 258 -18.53 0.98 -9.84
CA ALA A 258 -18.84 -0.42 -10.10
C ALA A 258 -17.67 -1.14 -10.79
N VAL A 259 -17.11 -0.52 -11.83
CA VAL A 259 -15.95 -1.05 -12.58
C VAL A 259 -14.75 -1.20 -11.66
N VAL A 260 -14.42 -0.20 -10.84
CA VAL A 260 -13.31 -0.27 -9.88
C VAL A 260 -13.55 -1.39 -8.86
N ALA A 261 -14.76 -1.53 -8.31
CA ALA A 261 -15.08 -2.58 -7.35
C ALA A 261 -14.94 -3.99 -7.97
N LEU A 262 -15.42 -4.18 -9.20
CA LEU A 262 -15.30 -5.45 -9.93
C LEU A 262 -13.83 -5.77 -10.23
N ILE A 263 -13.05 -4.79 -10.68
CA ILE A 263 -11.62 -4.96 -10.97
C ILE A 263 -10.84 -5.22 -9.67
N ALA A 264 -11.19 -4.58 -8.55
CA ALA A 264 -10.61 -4.89 -7.25
C ALA A 264 -10.88 -6.35 -6.86
N THR A 265 -12.10 -6.85 -7.06
CA THR A 265 -12.45 -8.26 -6.79
C THR A 265 -11.67 -9.23 -7.68
N ALA A 266 -11.55 -8.94 -8.98
CA ALA A 266 -10.70 -9.71 -9.88
C ALA A 266 -9.22 -9.65 -9.46
N GLY A 267 -8.75 -8.47 -9.03
CA GLY A 267 -7.45 -8.23 -8.44
C GLY A 267 -7.19 -9.11 -7.22
N THR A 268 -8.12 -9.17 -6.28
CA THR A 268 -8.05 -10.08 -5.11
C THR A 268 -7.94 -11.53 -5.57
N GLY A 269 -8.70 -11.94 -6.60
CA GLY A 269 -8.60 -13.25 -7.22
C GLY A 269 -7.17 -13.61 -7.64
N VAL A 270 -6.51 -12.75 -8.43
CA VAL A 270 -5.17 -13.04 -8.97
C VAL A 270 -4.05 -13.02 -7.93
N THR A 271 -4.29 -12.55 -6.71
CA THR A 271 -3.31 -12.67 -5.60
C THR A 271 -3.14 -14.10 -5.10
N MET A 272 -4.07 -15.00 -5.43
CA MET A 272 -4.07 -16.41 -4.98
C MET A 272 -3.98 -16.56 -3.45
N SER A 273 -4.56 -15.62 -2.70
CA SER A 273 -4.65 -15.65 -1.24
C SER A 273 -5.99 -16.23 -0.78
N ARG A 274 -5.98 -17.48 -0.32
CA ARG A 274 -7.18 -18.23 0.14
C ARG A 274 -8.01 -17.45 1.16
N THR A 275 -7.35 -16.99 2.23
CA THR A 275 -8.01 -16.24 3.32
C THR A 275 -8.60 -14.93 2.80
N SER A 276 -7.90 -14.25 1.89
CA SER A 276 -8.41 -13.00 1.31
C SER A 276 -9.65 -13.25 0.45
N TRP A 277 -9.72 -14.34 -0.32
CA TRP A 277 -10.92 -14.68 -1.09
C TRP A 277 -12.14 -14.88 -0.18
N LEU A 278 -11.98 -15.66 0.88
CA LEU A 278 -13.07 -15.93 1.82
C LEU A 278 -13.55 -14.65 2.52
N ILE A 279 -12.63 -13.86 3.08
CA ILE A 279 -12.98 -12.64 3.81
C ILE A 279 -13.57 -11.60 2.84
N HIS A 280 -13.02 -11.44 1.64
CA HIS A 280 -13.57 -10.51 0.64
C HIS A 280 -14.98 -10.94 0.25
N SER A 281 -15.23 -12.22 0.04
CA SER A 281 -16.59 -12.73 -0.28
C SER A 281 -17.57 -12.45 0.85
N ALA A 282 -17.18 -12.72 2.11
CA ALA A 282 -17.98 -12.39 3.28
C ALA A 282 -18.25 -10.88 3.38
N GLN A 283 -17.25 -10.04 3.06
CA GLN A 283 -17.36 -8.59 3.05
C GLN A 283 -18.37 -8.08 2.02
N TRP A 284 -18.43 -8.69 0.82
CA TRP A 284 -19.46 -8.39 -0.19
C TRP A 284 -20.86 -8.77 0.28
N VAL A 285 -21.01 -9.92 0.94
CA VAL A 285 -22.29 -10.35 1.52
C VAL A 285 -22.75 -9.38 2.61
N VAL A 286 -21.88 -9.09 3.59
CA VAL A 286 -22.18 -8.15 4.68
C VAL A 286 -22.51 -6.76 4.14
N MET A 287 -21.75 -6.26 3.15
CA MET A 287 -22.03 -4.98 2.51
C MET A 287 -23.37 -5.00 1.78
N GLY A 288 -23.69 -6.04 1.01
CA GLY A 288 -24.97 -6.16 0.32
C GLY A 288 -26.17 -6.20 1.28
N LEU A 289 -26.04 -6.94 2.39
CA LEU A 289 -27.04 -6.96 3.47
C LEU A 289 -27.17 -5.60 4.14
N GLY A 290 -26.05 -4.94 4.45
CA GLY A 290 -26.03 -3.60 5.03
C GLY A 290 -26.70 -2.56 4.11
N LEU A 291 -26.35 -2.52 2.83
CA LEU A 291 -26.98 -1.63 1.84
C LEU A 291 -28.48 -1.88 1.71
N THR A 292 -28.93 -3.12 1.86
CA THR A 292 -30.36 -3.46 1.86
C THR A 292 -31.03 -3.00 3.16
N ALA A 293 -30.42 -3.24 4.32
CA ALA A 293 -30.93 -2.82 5.62
C ALA A 293 -31.06 -1.29 5.73
N PHE A 294 -30.11 -0.55 5.17
CA PHE A 294 -30.15 0.91 5.06
C PHE A 294 -31.02 1.42 3.91
N LYS A 295 -31.78 0.56 3.24
CA LYS A 295 -32.70 0.89 2.14
C LYS A 295 -32.03 1.61 0.96
N MET A 296 -30.74 1.39 0.75
CA MET A 296 -30.00 1.91 -0.40
C MET A 296 -30.24 1.06 -1.66
N ILE A 297 -30.49 -0.24 -1.48
CA ILE A 297 -30.91 -1.17 -2.52
C ILE A 297 -32.09 -2.01 -2.06
N THR A 298 -32.85 -2.55 -2.99
CA THR A 298 -33.94 -3.51 -2.72
C THR A 298 -33.42 -4.95 -2.65
N PRO A 299 -34.10 -5.88 -1.95
CA PRO A 299 -33.72 -7.29 -1.94
C PRO A 299 -33.63 -7.91 -3.35
N ARG A 300 -34.51 -7.49 -4.27
CA ARG A 300 -34.48 -7.92 -5.68
C ARG A 300 -33.21 -7.48 -6.39
N GLN A 301 -32.76 -6.23 -6.16
CA GLN A 301 -31.50 -5.73 -6.71
C GLN A 301 -30.29 -6.44 -6.11
N LEU A 302 -30.33 -6.77 -4.81
CA LEU A 302 -29.28 -7.56 -4.17
C LEU A 302 -29.17 -8.95 -4.81
N LEU A 303 -30.28 -9.68 -4.93
CA LEU A 303 -30.31 -11.02 -5.54
C LEU A 303 -29.90 -11.00 -7.01
N GLY A 304 -30.40 -10.02 -7.78
CA GLY A 304 -30.01 -9.85 -9.19
C GLY A 304 -28.53 -9.51 -9.35
N GLY A 305 -28.01 -8.60 -8.53
CA GLY A 305 -26.58 -8.26 -8.50
C GLY A 305 -25.71 -9.44 -8.10
N ALA A 306 -26.12 -10.22 -7.09
CA ALA A 306 -25.43 -11.43 -6.66
C ALA A 306 -25.40 -12.50 -7.77
N ALA A 307 -26.51 -12.70 -8.49
CA ALA A 307 -26.57 -13.64 -9.61
C ALA A 307 -25.63 -13.23 -10.75
N ILE A 308 -25.61 -11.93 -11.12
CA ILE A 308 -24.68 -11.41 -12.14
C ILE A 308 -23.23 -11.57 -11.69
N LEU A 309 -22.92 -11.22 -10.43
CA LEU A 309 -21.58 -11.39 -9.87
C LEU A 309 -21.13 -12.86 -9.87
N ALA A 310 -22.02 -13.78 -9.50
CA ALA A 310 -21.74 -15.22 -9.53
C ALA A 310 -21.44 -15.69 -10.96
N LEU A 311 -22.23 -15.27 -11.95
CA LEU A 311 -21.99 -15.58 -13.35
C LEU A 311 -20.64 -15.04 -13.85
N VAL A 312 -20.34 -13.77 -13.56
CA VAL A 312 -19.07 -13.14 -13.92
C VAL A 312 -17.90 -13.85 -13.23
N ALA A 313 -18.06 -14.23 -11.97
CA ALA A 313 -17.05 -14.96 -11.21
C ALA A 313 -16.78 -16.33 -11.84
N VAL A 314 -17.82 -17.09 -12.22
CA VAL A 314 -17.65 -18.39 -12.89
C VAL A 314 -16.85 -18.23 -14.19
N ILE A 315 -17.21 -17.25 -15.03
CA ILE A 315 -16.51 -16.96 -16.29
C ILE A 315 -15.04 -16.59 -16.03
N ALA A 316 -14.78 -15.69 -15.07
CA ALA A 316 -13.43 -15.23 -14.74
C ALA A 316 -12.56 -16.30 -14.05
N ILE A 317 -13.16 -17.22 -13.29
CA ILE A 317 -12.46 -18.27 -12.54
C ILE A 317 -12.10 -19.46 -13.42
N THR A 318 -12.91 -19.75 -14.45
CA THR A 318 -12.74 -20.94 -15.30
C THR A 318 -11.31 -21.14 -15.81
N PRO A 319 -10.59 -20.12 -16.32
CA PRO A 319 -9.20 -20.28 -16.78
C PRO A 319 -8.19 -20.61 -15.68
N PHE A 320 -8.56 -20.42 -14.41
CA PHE A 320 -7.69 -20.59 -13.25
C PHE A 320 -8.08 -21.77 -12.37
N LEU A 321 -9.06 -22.58 -12.78
CA LEU A 321 -9.65 -23.63 -11.93
C LEU A 321 -8.59 -24.62 -11.40
N GLY A 322 -7.63 -25.05 -12.24
CA GLY A 322 -6.55 -25.93 -11.81
C GLY A 322 -5.65 -25.32 -10.73
N LYS A 323 -5.29 -24.04 -10.84
CA LYS A 323 -4.49 -23.32 -9.83
C LYS A 323 -5.28 -23.12 -8.54
N ILE A 324 -6.58 -22.87 -8.65
CA ILE A 324 -7.47 -22.74 -7.50
C ILE A 324 -7.59 -24.08 -6.78
N GLN A 325 -7.76 -25.18 -7.52
CA GLN A 325 -7.81 -26.52 -6.97
C GLN A 325 -6.51 -26.86 -6.23
N GLU A 326 -5.36 -26.67 -6.87
CA GLU A 326 -4.03 -26.85 -6.25
C GLU A 326 -3.89 -26.05 -4.95
N ARG A 327 -4.38 -24.81 -4.93
CA ARG A 327 -4.39 -23.99 -3.70
C ARG A 327 -5.33 -24.52 -2.63
N LEU A 328 -6.51 -25.01 -3.00
CA LEU A 328 -7.48 -25.53 -2.04
C LEU A 328 -7.04 -26.88 -1.45
N THR A 329 -6.29 -27.68 -2.21
CA THR A 329 -5.87 -29.03 -1.79
C THR A 329 -4.43 -29.13 -1.29
N GLY A 330 -3.57 -28.13 -1.54
CA GLY A 330 -2.18 -28.12 -1.07
C GLY A 330 -2.05 -27.89 0.45
N ASP A 331 -0.81 -27.97 0.97
CA ASP A 331 -0.47 -28.01 2.40
C ASP A 331 -1.09 -26.88 3.22
N PHE A 332 -2.29 -27.12 3.71
CA PHE A 332 -3.00 -26.25 4.63
C PHE A 332 -2.57 -26.50 6.08
N GLY A 333 -2.25 -27.76 6.40
CA GLY A 333 -1.73 -28.18 7.72
C GLY A 333 -0.46 -27.42 8.08
N ASP A 334 0.59 -27.55 7.27
CA ASP A 334 1.89 -26.91 7.52
C ASP A 334 1.79 -25.38 7.71
N MET A 335 0.93 -24.71 6.94
CA MET A 335 0.71 -23.26 7.10
C MET A 335 -0.02 -22.91 8.41
N LEU A 336 -0.94 -23.75 8.86
CA LEU A 336 -1.62 -23.56 10.14
C LEU A 336 -0.68 -23.84 11.29
N ASP A 337 0.10 -24.91 11.22
CA ASP A 337 1.06 -25.31 12.25
C ASP A 337 2.14 -24.25 12.41
N PHE A 338 2.71 -23.76 11.31
CA PHE A 338 3.66 -22.64 11.32
C PHE A 338 3.07 -21.40 12.02
N ARG A 339 1.81 -21.05 11.72
CA ARG A 339 1.15 -19.88 12.35
C ARG A 339 0.83 -20.11 13.81
N ALA A 340 0.37 -21.31 14.19
CA ALA A 340 0.07 -21.66 15.56
C ALA A 340 1.33 -21.55 16.42
N LYS A 341 2.44 -22.08 15.93
CA LYS A 341 3.75 -22.00 16.57
C LYS A 341 4.28 -20.57 16.66
N HIS A 342 4.25 -19.82 15.55
CA HIS A 342 4.66 -18.43 15.53
C HIS A 342 3.84 -17.55 16.49
N ASN A 343 2.53 -17.79 16.58
CA ASN A 343 1.66 -17.12 17.55
C ASN A 343 1.98 -17.54 19.00
N GLY A 344 2.33 -18.80 19.23
CA GLY A 344 2.77 -19.30 20.52
C GLY A 344 4.01 -18.57 21.02
N ILE A 345 5.01 -18.38 20.15
CA ILE A 345 6.23 -17.62 20.46
C ILE A 345 5.90 -16.15 20.72
N ALA A 346 5.07 -15.52 19.89
CA ALA A 346 4.65 -14.14 20.10
C ALA A 346 3.93 -13.96 21.46
N LEU A 347 3.10 -14.92 21.86
CA LEU A 347 2.44 -14.93 23.15
C LEU A 347 3.43 -15.11 24.30
N GLU A 348 4.43 -15.97 24.15
CA GLU A 348 5.48 -16.15 25.15
C GLU A 348 6.31 -14.87 25.34
N ILE A 349 6.68 -14.20 24.25
CA ILE A 349 7.38 -12.90 24.30
C ILE A 349 6.53 -11.87 25.04
N TRP A 350 5.22 -11.82 24.75
CA TRP A 350 4.29 -10.93 25.46
C TRP A 350 4.21 -11.26 26.95
N GLN A 351 4.11 -12.53 27.32
CA GLN A 351 4.05 -12.98 28.72
C GLN A 351 5.33 -12.63 29.50
N ARG A 352 6.50 -12.65 28.85
CA ARG A 352 7.78 -12.24 29.46
C ARG A 352 7.91 -10.72 29.63
N SER A 353 7.24 -9.93 28.79
CA SER A 353 7.32 -8.45 28.79
C SER A 353 5.94 -7.77 28.69
N PRO A 354 5.03 -7.95 29.66
CA PRO A 354 3.61 -7.61 29.49
C PRO A 354 3.30 -6.10 29.53
N PHE A 355 4.13 -5.29 30.19
CA PHE A 355 3.84 -3.86 30.40
C PHE A 355 4.45 -2.96 29.32
N PHE A 356 5.73 -3.18 29.00
CA PHE A 356 6.46 -2.36 28.03
C PHE A 356 6.71 -3.10 26.70
N GLY A 357 6.36 -4.39 26.61
CA GLY A 357 6.75 -5.20 25.47
C GLY A 357 8.28 -5.22 25.32
N VAL A 358 8.70 -5.37 24.07
CA VAL A 358 10.11 -5.51 23.70
C VAL A 358 10.61 -4.37 22.80
N GLY A 359 9.85 -3.27 22.75
CA GLY A 359 10.06 -2.15 21.83
C GLY A 359 9.49 -2.38 20.44
N LEU A 360 9.11 -1.30 19.75
CA LEU A 360 8.68 -1.37 18.36
C LEU A 360 9.81 -1.87 17.46
N ASN A 361 9.45 -2.66 16.44
CA ASN A 361 10.37 -3.17 15.41
C ASN A 361 11.52 -4.04 15.96
N ASN A 362 11.39 -4.57 17.19
CA ASN A 362 12.36 -5.48 17.81
C ASN A 362 11.93 -6.96 17.77
N TYR A 363 10.72 -7.26 17.29
CA TYR A 363 10.16 -8.61 17.30
C TYR A 363 11.02 -9.63 16.54
N SER A 364 11.51 -9.26 15.35
CA SER A 364 12.32 -10.15 14.52
C SER A 364 13.67 -10.51 15.14
N ASP A 365 14.32 -9.58 15.85
CA ASP A 365 15.57 -9.87 16.54
C ASP A 365 15.38 -10.84 17.71
N ILE A 366 14.25 -10.73 18.42
CA ILE A 366 13.91 -11.68 19.48
C ILE A 366 13.57 -13.05 18.91
N LEU A 367 12.77 -13.07 17.85
CA LEU A 367 12.39 -14.31 17.19
C LEU A 367 13.62 -15.10 16.72
N ALA A 368 14.65 -14.42 16.22
CA ALA A 368 15.90 -15.04 15.78
C ALA A 368 16.69 -15.76 16.90
N ARG A 369 16.37 -15.51 18.18
CA ARG A 369 17.00 -16.15 19.34
C ARG A 369 16.33 -17.45 19.77
N TYR A 370 15.17 -17.77 19.20
CA TYR A 370 14.47 -19.01 19.50
C TYR A 370 15.13 -20.19 18.76
N PRO A 371 15.43 -21.31 19.45
CA PRO A 371 16.24 -22.39 18.92
C PRO A 371 15.55 -23.26 17.88
N GLU A 372 14.24 -23.13 17.67
CA GLU A 372 13.47 -24.00 16.78
C GLU A 372 13.95 -24.00 15.31
N ASP A 373 14.09 -25.19 14.74
CA ASP A 373 14.60 -25.43 13.38
C ASP A 373 13.71 -24.81 12.29
N GLU A 374 12.39 -24.71 12.52
CA GLU A 374 11.48 -24.04 11.56
C GLU A 374 11.68 -22.52 11.49
N LEU A 375 12.34 -21.93 12.50
CA LEU A 375 12.79 -20.55 12.46
C LEU A 375 14.22 -20.42 11.89
N ALA A 376 14.85 -21.53 11.50
CA ALA A 376 16.12 -21.49 10.78
C ALA A 376 16.02 -20.66 9.51
N ILE A 377 14.86 -20.62 8.85
CA ILE A 377 14.64 -19.75 7.68
C ILE A 377 14.90 -18.28 8.01
N PHE A 378 14.51 -17.80 9.20
CA PHE A 378 14.77 -16.42 9.61
C PHE A 378 16.25 -16.19 9.91
N ARG A 379 16.96 -17.20 10.44
CA ARG A 379 18.41 -17.14 10.65
C ARG A 379 19.18 -17.19 9.33
N GLU A 380 18.77 -18.05 8.40
CA GLU A 380 19.32 -18.12 7.04
C GLU A 380 19.08 -16.83 6.27
N PHE A 381 17.88 -16.24 6.35
CA PHE A 381 17.60 -14.92 5.78
C PHE A 381 18.52 -13.85 6.39
N LYS A 382 18.65 -13.84 7.71
CA LYS A 382 19.52 -12.92 8.45
C LYS A 382 20.98 -13.04 8.01
N ASP A 383 21.51 -14.26 7.95
CA ASP A 383 22.89 -14.53 7.54
C ASP A 383 23.14 -14.25 6.05
N TYR A 384 22.13 -14.43 5.21
CA TYR A 384 22.19 -14.08 3.80
C TYR A 384 22.21 -12.55 3.59
N PHE A 385 21.34 -11.80 4.28
CA PHE A 385 21.35 -10.34 4.22
C PHE A 385 22.69 -9.77 4.70
N ARG A 386 23.30 -10.33 5.77
CA ARG A 386 24.67 -10.00 6.20
C ARG A 386 25.66 -10.06 5.05
N LYS A 387 25.75 -11.23 4.40
CA LYS A 387 26.67 -11.46 3.28
C LYS A 387 26.46 -10.53 2.10
N MET A 388 25.23 -10.08 1.87
CA MET A 388 24.90 -9.18 0.76
C MET A 388 25.17 -7.69 1.04
N LEU A 389 25.28 -7.32 2.31
CA LEU A 389 25.50 -5.95 2.76
C LEU A 389 26.97 -5.68 3.11
N ASP A 390 27.75 -6.73 3.34
CA ASP A 390 29.21 -6.70 3.47
C ASP A 390 29.94 -6.58 2.10
N VAL A 391 29.20 -6.30 1.01
CA VAL A 391 29.67 -5.99 -0.36
C VAL A 391 29.14 -4.62 -0.75
#